data_AF-A0A519SR65-F1
#
_entry.id   AF-A0A519SR65-F1
#
_cell.length_a   1.000
_cell.length_b   1.000
_cell.length_c   1.000
_cell.angle_alpha   90.00
_cell.angle_beta   90.00
_cell.angle_gamma   90.00
#
_symmetry.space_group_name_H-M   'P 1'
#
loop_
_entity.id
_entity.type
_entity.pdbx_description
1 polymer ?
#
loop_
_entity_poly.entity_id
_entity_poly.type
_entity_poly.pdbx_seq_one_letter_code
_entity_poly.pdbx_strand_id
1 'polypeptide(L)'
;MFDLGLKLKLNNGKILKEDCFIQPYLMGGGGFFVANNAGNYTSNAAGRPVSGSFSNQTRKLEVFGLAGLKFRLSPSVGLDFAVSQHYPFTDNFDNLNDPTKKLNDRFLVYSAGLTFALGKAKDADGDGVPDRKDKCPDTPAGVKVDLVGCPVDTDGDGVADYQDKCPDVKGLAALQGCPDADGDGVADADDKCPNTPAGTKVDASGCPLDADGDGVADYLDKCPNTPQGVKVDATGCPLDRDGDGVPDYQDRCPDRAGPASNKGCP
;
A
#
# COMPACT_ATOMS: atom_id res chain seq x y z
N MET A 1 -10.18 -29.31 33.47
CA MET A 1 -9.52 -28.04 33.79
C MET A 1 -10.23 -26.95 33.00
N PHE A 2 -10.59 -25.85 33.65
CA PHE A 2 -11.25 -24.72 33.01
C PHE A 2 -10.44 -23.47 33.33
N ASP A 3 -9.63 -23.04 32.35
CA ASP A 3 -8.66 -21.98 32.52
C ASP A 3 -9.06 -20.73 31.74
N LEU A 4 -8.92 -19.58 32.38
CA LEU A 4 -9.01 -18.28 31.73
C LEU A 4 -7.68 -17.55 31.92
N GLY A 5 -7.11 -17.06 30.82
CA GLY A 5 -5.84 -16.35 30.87
C GLY A 5 -5.71 -15.25 29.84
N LEU A 6 -4.78 -14.36 30.10
CA LEU A 6 -4.36 -13.32 29.18
C LEU A 6 -3.23 -13.87 28.31
N LYS A 7 -3.40 -13.82 26.99
CA LYS A 7 -2.41 -14.28 26.02
C LYS A 7 -1.67 -13.09 25.42
N LEU A 8 -0.37 -12.99 25.71
CA LEU A 8 0.55 -12.06 25.07
C LEU A 8 1.17 -12.73 23.84
N LYS A 9 0.80 -12.24 22.66
CA LYS A 9 1.42 -12.63 21.39
C LYS A 9 2.67 -11.79 21.16
N LEU A 10 3.78 -12.43 20.79
CA LEU A 10 5.02 -11.71 20.45
C LEU A 10 5.07 -11.31 18.96
N ASN A 11 4.20 -11.88 18.12
CA ASN A 11 3.98 -11.42 16.73
C ASN A 11 2.99 -10.25 16.67
N ASN A 12 3.36 -9.12 17.26
CA ASN A 12 2.52 -7.93 17.42
C ASN A 12 3.00 -6.71 16.60
N GLY A 13 3.82 -6.93 15.57
CA GLY A 13 4.41 -5.89 14.73
C GLY A 13 5.58 -5.14 15.38
N LYS A 14 5.73 -5.16 16.71
CA LYS A 14 6.84 -4.52 17.43
C LYS A 14 8.02 -5.45 17.69
N ILE A 15 7.74 -6.67 18.14
CA ILE A 15 8.80 -7.66 18.45
C ILE A 15 9.03 -8.56 17.22
N LEU A 16 7.95 -9.12 16.68
CA LEU A 16 7.97 -9.89 15.44
C LEU A 16 6.84 -9.41 14.51
N LYS A 17 7.05 -9.55 13.20
CA LYS A 17 6.02 -9.29 12.20
C LYS A 17 4.77 -10.14 12.48
N GLU A 18 3.59 -9.56 12.28
CA GLU A 18 2.32 -10.22 12.61
C GLU A 18 2.05 -11.49 11.80
N ASP A 19 2.59 -11.52 10.57
CA ASP A 19 2.45 -12.58 9.58
C ASP A 19 3.58 -13.62 9.63
N CYS A 20 4.50 -13.51 10.60
CA CYS A 20 5.62 -14.45 10.74
C CYS A 20 5.15 -15.91 10.87
N PHE A 21 5.91 -16.83 10.26
CA PHE A 21 5.69 -18.27 10.32
C PHE A 21 5.70 -18.81 11.76
N ILE A 22 6.60 -18.30 12.60
CA ILE A 22 6.70 -18.67 14.02
C ILE A 22 6.10 -17.55 14.85
N GLN A 23 5.13 -17.91 15.69
CA GLN A 23 4.35 -16.99 16.52
C GLN A 23 4.50 -17.40 18.00
N PRO A 24 5.58 -16.98 18.68
CA PRO A 24 5.74 -17.22 20.10
C PRO A 24 4.68 -16.45 20.90
N TYR A 25 4.22 -17.06 21.99
CA TYR A 25 3.29 -16.43 22.89
C TYR A 25 3.51 -16.88 24.34
N LEU A 26 3.17 -15.99 25.26
CA LEU A 26 3.05 -16.28 26.67
C LEU A 26 1.58 -16.16 27.06
N MET A 27 1.12 -17.02 27.97
CA MET A 27 -0.21 -16.92 28.53
C MET A 27 -0.13 -17.18 30.03
N GLY A 28 -0.88 -16.43 30.81
CA GLY A 28 -0.97 -16.63 32.25
C GLY A 28 -2.37 -16.32 32.73
N GLY A 29 -2.81 -17.04 33.75
CA GLY A 29 -4.18 -16.94 34.20
C GLY A 29 -4.49 -17.77 35.43
N GLY A 30 -5.79 -17.87 35.69
CA GLY A 30 -6.36 -18.67 36.77
C GLY A 30 -7.49 -19.54 36.25
N GLY A 31 -7.73 -20.62 36.95
CA GLY A 31 -8.73 -21.59 36.54
C GLY A 31 -9.20 -22.49 37.66
N PHE A 32 -9.99 -23.48 37.30
CA PHE A 32 -10.43 -24.53 38.20
C PHE A 32 -9.78 -25.86 37.83
N PHE A 33 -8.97 -26.35 38.76
CA PHE A 33 -8.43 -27.69 38.73
C PHE A 33 -9.47 -28.67 39.27
N VAL A 34 -9.85 -29.63 38.43
CA VAL A 34 -10.77 -30.72 38.78
C VAL A 34 -10.08 -32.03 38.42
N ALA A 35 -9.77 -32.83 39.44
CA ALA A 35 -9.17 -34.15 39.26
C ALA A 35 -9.86 -35.17 40.16
N ASN A 36 -10.05 -36.37 39.62
CA ASN A 36 -10.49 -37.54 40.36
C ASN A 36 -9.33 -38.54 40.34
N ASN A 37 -8.64 -38.68 41.48
CA ASN A 37 -7.49 -39.57 41.60
C ASN A 37 -7.88 -40.75 42.50
N ALA A 38 -7.77 -41.96 41.98
CA ALA A 38 -7.97 -43.18 42.75
C ALA A 38 -6.77 -44.11 42.56
N GLY A 39 -6.38 -44.80 43.62
CA GLY A 39 -5.23 -45.68 43.58
C GLY A 39 -5.21 -46.63 44.77
N ASN A 40 -4.39 -47.68 44.64
CA ASN A 40 -4.10 -48.60 45.72
C ASN A 40 -2.70 -48.28 46.27
N TYR A 41 -2.54 -48.34 47.59
CA TYR A 41 -1.25 -48.16 48.23
C TYR A 41 -0.95 -49.31 49.18
N THR A 42 0.32 -49.65 49.28
CA THR A 42 0.87 -50.55 50.30
C THR A 42 1.89 -49.77 51.11
N SER A 43 1.61 -49.51 52.38
CA SER A 43 2.53 -48.83 53.29
C SER A 43 2.93 -49.73 54.45
N ASN A 44 4.12 -49.53 55.00
CA ASN A 44 4.55 -50.21 56.22
C ASN A 44 4.28 -49.30 57.41
N ALA A 45 3.17 -49.54 58.10
CA ALA A 45 2.85 -48.87 59.36
C ALA A 45 3.18 -49.80 60.53
N ALA A 46 4.08 -49.38 61.42
CA ALA A 46 4.51 -50.15 62.59
C ALA A 46 4.99 -51.59 62.28
N GLY A 47 5.72 -51.77 61.17
CA GLY A 47 6.32 -53.06 60.80
C GLY A 47 5.33 -54.09 60.21
N ARG A 48 4.09 -53.70 59.90
CA ARG A 48 3.11 -54.53 59.19
C ARG A 48 2.76 -53.88 57.85
N PRO A 49 2.67 -54.67 56.76
CA PRO A 49 2.18 -54.16 55.48
C PRO A 49 0.69 -53.87 55.61
N VAL A 50 0.31 -52.61 55.41
CA VAL A 50 -1.08 -52.16 55.34
C VAL A 50 -1.36 -51.83 53.88
N SER A 51 -2.36 -52.48 53.31
CA SER A 51 -2.84 -52.19 51.95
C SER A 51 -4.17 -51.44 52.04
N GLY A 52 -4.33 -50.39 51.24
CA GLY A 52 -5.56 -49.61 51.18
C GLY A 52 -5.81 -49.05 49.79
N SER A 53 -7.00 -48.49 49.61
CA SER A 53 -7.39 -47.77 48.40
C SER A 53 -7.76 -46.35 48.78
N PHE A 54 -7.39 -45.37 47.95
CA PHE A 54 -7.85 -44.00 48.07
C PHE A 54 -8.67 -43.60 46.84
N SER A 55 -9.58 -42.66 47.03
CA SER A 55 -10.33 -42.00 45.97
C SER A 55 -10.53 -40.54 46.38
N ASN A 56 -9.69 -39.67 45.86
CA ASN A 56 -9.72 -38.24 46.13
C ASN A 56 -10.38 -37.50 44.96
N GLN A 57 -11.31 -36.61 45.29
CA GLN A 57 -11.85 -35.63 44.37
C GLN A 57 -11.28 -34.26 44.74
N THR A 58 -10.44 -33.72 43.88
CA THR A 58 -9.81 -32.41 44.08
C THR A 58 -10.53 -31.39 43.21
N ARG A 59 -11.08 -30.36 43.85
CA ARG A 59 -11.66 -29.17 43.20
C ARG A 59 -11.02 -27.93 43.80
N LYS A 60 -10.08 -27.33 43.10
CA LYS A 60 -9.30 -26.20 43.62
C LYS A 60 -9.19 -25.11 42.58
N LEU A 61 -9.09 -23.87 43.05
CA LEU A 61 -8.57 -22.80 42.22
C LEU A 61 -7.11 -23.11 41.89
N GLU A 62 -6.70 -22.79 40.69
CA GLU A 62 -5.32 -22.87 40.25
C GLU A 62 -4.89 -21.59 39.56
N VAL A 63 -3.59 -21.38 39.52
CA VAL A 63 -2.96 -20.44 38.59
C VAL A 63 -2.03 -21.22 37.66
N PHE A 64 -1.89 -20.71 36.44
CA PHE A 64 -1.02 -21.33 35.45
C PHE A 64 -0.22 -20.28 34.69
N GLY A 65 0.95 -20.70 34.22
CA GLY A 65 1.77 -19.99 33.27
C GLY A 65 2.10 -20.90 32.10
N LEU A 66 1.99 -20.40 30.88
CA LEU A 66 2.17 -21.13 29.65
C LEU A 66 3.11 -20.36 28.73
N ALA A 67 4.05 -21.08 28.12
CA ALA A 67 4.84 -20.61 27.00
C ALA A 67 4.56 -21.52 25.79
N GLY A 68 4.27 -20.91 24.64
CA GLY A 68 3.90 -21.64 23.44
C GLY A 68 4.50 -21.07 22.17
N LEU A 69 4.61 -21.95 21.18
CA LEU A 69 5.00 -21.65 19.81
C LEU A 69 3.87 -22.09 18.89
N LYS A 70 3.31 -21.13 18.16
CA LYS A 70 2.39 -21.43 17.07
C LYS A 70 3.11 -21.29 15.74
N PHE A 71 3.06 -22.33 14.92
CA PHE A 71 3.53 -22.36 13.56
C PHE A 71 2.38 -22.11 12.60
N ARG A 72 2.48 -21.06 11.80
CA ARG A 72 1.46 -20.68 10.82
C ARG A 72 1.67 -21.43 9.52
N LEU A 73 0.95 -22.53 9.34
CA LEU A 73 1.02 -23.34 8.12
C LEU A 73 0.27 -22.69 6.94
N SER A 74 -0.84 -21.99 7.23
CA SER A 74 -1.62 -21.25 6.24
C SER A 74 -2.35 -20.05 6.87
N PRO A 75 -3.08 -19.23 6.09
CA PRO A 75 -3.99 -18.22 6.63
C PRO A 75 -4.97 -18.76 7.69
N SER A 76 -5.41 -20.01 7.53
CA SER A 76 -6.48 -20.63 8.30
C SER A 76 -6.04 -21.77 9.20
N VAL A 77 -4.84 -22.35 8.99
CA VAL A 77 -4.35 -23.50 9.75
C VAL A 77 -3.05 -23.16 10.43
N GLY A 78 -2.93 -23.52 11.71
CA GLY A 78 -1.70 -23.46 12.46
C GLY A 78 -1.49 -24.69 13.33
N LEU A 79 -0.23 -24.98 13.64
CA LEU A 79 0.19 -26.02 14.57
C LEU A 79 0.70 -25.33 15.84
N ASP A 80 0.19 -25.73 16.99
CA ASP A 80 0.48 -25.10 18.28
C ASP A 80 1.16 -26.12 19.19
N PHE A 81 2.30 -25.73 19.77
CA PHE A 81 2.95 -26.47 20.85
C PHE A 81 3.09 -25.57 22.05
N ALA A 82 2.69 -26.05 23.22
CA ALA A 82 2.81 -25.28 24.44
C ALA A 82 3.18 -26.15 25.63
N VAL A 83 3.94 -25.56 26.53
CA VAL A 83 4.20 -26.07 27.86
C VAL A 83 3.52 -25.15 28.87
N SER A 84 2.70 -25.73 29.76
CA SER A 84 2.09 -24.99 30.86
C SER A 84 2.49 -25.59 32.20
N GLN A 85 2.80 -24.71 33.13
CA GLN A 85 3.03 -25.02 34.53
C GLN A 85 1.78 -24.63 35.32
N HIS A 86 1.19 -25.62 35.99
CA HIS A 86 -0.01 -25.46 36.79
C HIS A 86 0.33 -25.53 38.28
N TYR A 87 -0.35 -24.68 39.06
CA TYR A 87 -0.25 -24.59 40.51
C TYR A 87 -1.64 -24.72 41.12
N PRO A 88 -2.18 -25.95 41.22
CA PRO A 88 -3.36 -26.18 42.03
C PRO A 88 -2.95 -25.95 43.48
N PHE A 89 -3.58 -25.01 44.20
CA PHE A 89 -3.20 -24.69 45.59
C PHE A 89 -3.61 -25.82 46.56
N THR A 90 -2.99 -27.00 46.42
CA THR A 90 -3.26 -28.23 47.14
C THR A 90 -2.03 -29.14 47.13
N ASP A 91 -1.91 -29.95 48.18
CA ASP A 91 -0.93 -31.03 48.42
C ASP A 91 -1.51 -32.44 48.13
N ASN A 92 -2.79 -32.51 47.75
CA ASN A 92 -3.54 -33.76 47.63
C ASN A 92 -3.56 -34.32 46.20
N PHE A 93 -2.69 -33.83 45.30
CA PHE A 93 -2.69 -34.33 43.93
C PHE A 93 -2.05 -35.72 43.86
N ASP A 94 -0.92 -35.92 44.54
CA ASP A 94 -0.21 -37.21 44.59
C ASP A 94 -0.43 -38.00 45.90
N ASN A 95 -1.23 -37.44 46.82
CA ASN A 95 -1.59 -38.03 48.11
C ASN A 95 -0.39 -38.20 49.07
N LEU A 96 0.72 -37.48 48.84
CA LEU A 96 1.89 -37.40 49.73
C LEU A 96 1.83 -36.12 50.57
N ASN A 97 0.93 -36.08 51.55
CA ASN A 97 0.85 -34.99 52.50
C ASN A 97 1.95 -35.13 53.56
N ASP A 98 3.06 -34.40 53.41
CA ASP A 98 4.07 -34.24 54.47
C ASP A 98 3.64 -33.07 55.39
N PRO A 99 3.19 -33.33 56.63
CA PRO A 99 2.77 -32.28 57.56
C PRO A 99 3.91 -31.32 57.96
N THR A 100 5.17 -31.64 57.63
CA THR A 100 6.34 -30.80 57.89
C THR A 100 6.74 -29.93 56.70
N LYS A 101 6.20 -30.17 55.49
CA LYS A 101 6.51 -29.42 54.26
C LYS A 101 5.24 -28.88 53.62
N LYS A 102 5.01 -27.56 53.77
CA LYS A 102 3.89 -26.83 53.15
C LYS A 102 4.16 -26.47 51.68
N LEU A 103 4.59 -27.42 50.86
CA LEU A 103 4.76 -27.18 49.42
C LEU A 103 3.49 -27.68 48.71
N ASN A 104 2.79 -26.78 48.02
CA ASN A 104 1.69 -27.16 47.14
C ASN A 104 2.24 -27.88 45.90
N ASP A 105 1.47 -28.84 45.41
CA ASP A 105 1.80 -29.60 44.21
C ASP A 105 1.81 -28.71 42.97
N ARG A 106 2.65 -29.10 42.01
CA ARG A 106 2.74 -28.44 40.71
C ARG A 106 2.98 -29.48 39.63
N PHE A 107 2.44 -29.28 38.43
CA PHE A 107 2.66 -30.19 37.31
C PHE A 107 2.81 -29.44 36.00
N LEU A 108 3.52 -30.06 35.06
CA LEU A 108 3.68 -29.57 33.70
C LEU A 108 2.72 -30.30 32.77
N VAL A 109 2.14 -29.56 31.84
CA VAL A 109 1.36 -30.11 30.73
C VAL A 109 2.07 -29.73 29.43
N TYR A 110 2.37 -30.73 28.62
CA TYR A 110 2.84 -30.54 27.25
C TYR A 110 1.64 -30.75 26.32
N SER A 111 1.38 -29.76 25.47
CA SER A 111 0.25 -29.79 24.54
C SER A 111 0.75 -29.60 23.12
N ALA A 112 0.13 -30.33 22.20
CA ALA A 112 0.28 -30.17 20.77
C ALA A 112 -1.13 -30.14 20.17
N GLY A 113 -1.45 -29.14 19.37
CA GLY A 113 -2.79 -28.94 18.85
C GLY A 113 -2.81 -28.24 17.50
N LEU A 114 -3.96 -28.33 16.83
CA LEU A 114 -4.23 -27.60 15.59
C LEU A 114 -5.13 -26.41 15.89
N THR A 115 -4.80 -25.26 15.31
CA THR A 115 -5.66 -24.08 15.32
C THR A 115 -6.27 -23.90 13.94
N PHE A 116 -7.59 -23.75 13.89
CA PHE A 116 -8.34 -23.38 12.70
C PHE A 116 -8.90 -21.96 12.86
N ALA A 117 -8.54 -21.03 11.99
CA ALA A 117 -9.16 -19.72 11.92
C ALA A 117 -10.38 -19.81 11.01
N LEU A 118 -11.56 -19.59 11.58
CA LEU A 118 -12.84 -19.57 10.88
C LEU A 118 -13.17 -18.13 10.47
N GLY A 119 -13.69 -17.95 9.26
CA GLY A 119 -14.05 -16.63 8.70
C GLY A 119 -13.05 -16.09 7.67
N LYS A 120 -13.42 -14.97 7.03
CA LYS A 120 -12.54 -14.24 6.12
C LYS A 120 -11.53 -13.41 6.91
N ALA A 121 -10.35 -13.22 6.34
CA ALA A 121 -9.41 -12.25 6.90
C ALA A 121 -10.03 -10.84 6.79
N LYS A 122 -9.68 -9.95 7.72
CA LYS A 122 -10.06 -8.54 7.64
C LYS A 122 -9.41 -7.93 6.40
N ASP A 123 -10.21 -7.16 5.69
CA ASP A 123 -9.93 -6.47 4.43
C ASP A 123 -10.72 -5.15 4.53
N ALA A 124 -10.01 -4.06 4.82
CA ALA A 124 -10.57 -2.81 5.31
C ALA A 124 -11.10 -1.91 4.18
N ASP A 125 -10.38 -1.84 3.07
CA ASP A 125 -10.75 -1.11 1.86
C ASP A 125 -11.52 -1.99 0.85
N GLY A 126 -11.50 -3.31 1.04
CA GLY A 126 -12.32 -4.25 0.26
C GLY A 126 -11.76 -4.52 -1.12
N ASP A 127 -10.45 -4.34 -1.32
CA ASP A 127 -9.76 -4.56 -2.58
C ASP A 127 -9.50 -6.06 -2.87
N GLY A 128 -9.77 -6.92 -1.88
CA GLY A 128 -9.57 -8.38 -1.95
C GLY A 128 -8.25 -8.86 -1.36
N VAL A 129 -7.38 -7.95 -0.93
CA VAL A 129 -6.11 -8.21 -0.26
C VAL A 129 -6.28 -7.92 1.23
N PRO A 130 -6.12 -8.93 2.11
CA PRO A 130 -6.31 -8.70 3.54
C PRO A 130 -5.33 -7.68 4.13
N ASP A 131 -5.77 -6.82 5.07
CA ASP A 131 -5.00 -5.72 5.70
C ASP A 131 -3.54 -6.08 6.05
N ARG A 132 -3.32 -7.32 6.51
CA ARG A 132 -2.00 -7.81 6.93
C ARG A 132 -1.01 -8.07 5.79
N LYS A 133 -1.50 -8.13 4.55
CA LYS A 133 -0.74 -8.35 3.31
C LYS A 133 -0.80 -7.13 2.40
N ASP A 134 -1.79 -6.29 2.63
CA ASP A 134 -2.04 -5.08 1.89
C ASP A 134 -1.01 -4.00 2.27
N LYS A 135 -0.34 -3.47 1.24
CA LYS A 135 0.62 -2.37 1.35
C LYS A 135 -0.02 -1.02 1.09
N CYS A 136 -1.22 -1.01 0.51
CA CYS A 136 -1.96 0.15 0.07
C CYS A 136 -3.38 0.12 0.71
N PRO A 137 -3.46 0.33 2.04
CA PRO A 137 -4.67 0.08 2.86
C PRO A 137 -5.88 0.99 2.60
N ASP A 138 -5.76 1.89 1.62
CA ASP A 138 -6.75 2.91 1.26
C ASP A 138 -7.05 2.85 -0.24
N THR A 139 -6.98 1.66 -0.85
CA THR A 139 -7.23 1.52 -2.28
C THR A 139 -8.71 1.75 -2.59
N PRO A 140 -9.06 2.59 -3.57
CA PRO A 140 -10.46 2.86 -3.88
C PRO A 140 -11.22 1.59 -4.31
N ALA A 141 -12.44 1.44 -3.81
CA ALA A 141 -13.27 0.28 -4.10
C ALA A 141 -13.50 0.09 -5.62
N GLY A 142 -13.26 -1.13 -6.10
CA GLY A 142 -13.43 -1.49 -7.51
C GLY A 142 -12.21 -1.21 -8.40
N VAL A 143 -11.15 -0.59 -7.86
CA VAL A 143 -9.86 -0.48 -8.56
C VAL A 143 -9.21 -1.86 -8.63
N LYS A 144 -8.59 -2.16 -9.77
CA LYS A 144 -7.82 -3.38 -9.94
C LYS A 144 -6.50 -3.25 -9.19
N VAL A 145 -6.25 -4.17 -8.27
CA VAL A 145 -5.04 -4.22 -7.46
C VAL A 145 -4.15 -5.40 -7.83
N ASP A 146 -2.88 -5.29 -7.47
CA ASP A 146 -1.90 -6.37 -7.55
C ASP A 146 -1.99 -7.33 -6.34
N LEU A 147 -1.02 -8.24 -6.21
CA LEU A 147 -0.99 -9.23 -5.13
C LEU A 147 -0.67 -8.64 -3.75
N VAL A 148 -0.27 -7.37 -3.67
CA VAL A 148 0.04 -6.66 -2.43
C VAL A 148 -0.95 -5.53 -2.13
N GLY A 149 -2.08 -5.48 -2.85
CA GLY A 149 -3.18 -4.55 -2.59
C GLY A 149 -2.99 -3.16 -3.20
N CYS A 150 -1.96 -2.98 -4.04
CA CYS A 150 -1.69 -1.68 -4.65
C CYS A 150 -2.33 -1.58 -6.04
N PRO A 151 -2.83 -0.40 -6.45
CA PRO A 151 -3.34 -0.18 -7.79
C PRO A 151 -2.31 -0.57 -8.85
N VAL A 152 -2.78 -1.23 -9.91
CA VAL A 152 -1.93 -1.61 -11.04
C VAL A 152 -1.47 -0.34 -11.78
N ASP A 153 -0.18 -0.32 -12.12
CA ASP A 153 0.50 0.65 -12.98
C ASP A 153 1.22 -0.17 -14.04
N THR A 154 0.63 -0.23 -15.23
CA THR A 154 0.99 -1.16 -16.31
C THR A 154 2.29 -0.73 -17.01
N ASP A 155 2.46 0.57 -17.24
CA ASP A 155 3.64 1.09 -17.92
C ASP A 155 4.77 1.49 -16.95
N GLY A 156 4.46 1.68 -15.66
CA GLY A 156 5.43 2.00 -14.63
C GLY A 156 5.89 3.46 -14.66
N ASP A 157 5.02 4.40 -15.01
CA ASP A 157 5.28 5.84 -14.97
C ASP A 157 4.95 6.50 -13.62
N GLY A 158 4.27 5.76 -12.73
CA GLY A 158 3.89 6.21 -11.39
C GLY A 158 2.46 6.75 -11.29
N VAL A 159 1.70 6.79 -12.39
CA VAL A 159 0.26 7.01 -12.44
C VAL A 159 -0.43 5.65 -12.56
N ALA A 160 -1.35 5.35 -11.66
CA ALA A 160 -2.04 4.06 -11.73
C ALA A 160 -3.00 4.02 -12.93
N ASP A 161 -3.20 2.83 -13.52
CA ASP A 161 -4.00 2.62 -14.75
C ASP A 161 -5.41 3.26 -14.71
N TYR A 162 -6.03 3.32 -13.53
CA TYR A 162 -7.38 3.87 -13.34
C TYR A 162 -7.41 5.41 -13.34
N GLN A 163 -6.24 6.06 -13.23
CA GLN A 163 -6.02 7.50 -13.29
C GLN A 163 -5.24 7.91 -14.54
N ASP A 164 -4.70 6.93 -15.27
CA ASP A 164 -3.87 7.11 -16.44
C ASP A 164 -4.74 7.17 -17.72
N LYS A 165 -4.53 8.21 -18.52
CA LYS A 165 -5.14 8.37 -19.84
C LYS A 165 -4.42 7.58 -20.92
N CYS A 166 -3.16 7.22 -20.69
CA CYS A 166 -2.26 6.50 -21.60
C CYS A 166 -1.64 5.24 -20.93
N PRO A 167 -2.42 4.26 -20.43
CA PRO A 167 -1.94 3.19 -19.52
C PRO A 167 -0.85 2.24 -20.04
N ASP A 168 -0.55 2.30 -21.34
CA ASP A 168 0.42 1.42 -22.01
C ASP A 168 1.73 2.16 -22.36
N VAL A 169 1.81 3.47 -22.16
CA VAL A 169 2.92 4.32 -22.61
C VAL A 169 3.25 5.37 -21.58
N LYS A 170 4.45 5.24 -20.99
CA LYS A 170 4.92 6.13 -19.94
C LYS A 170 4.76 7.59 -20.28
N GLY A 171 4.19 8.35 -19.34
CA GLY A 171 4.04 9.79 -19.49
C GLY A 171 4.33 10.58 -18.23
N LEU A 172 3.76 11.78 -18.21
CA LEU A 172 3.93 12.74 -17.12
C LEU A 172 2.69 12.74 -16.24
N ALA A 173 2.88 12.71 -14.92
CA ALA A 173 1.77 12.83 -13.96
C ALA A 173 0.95 14.13 -14.15
N ALA A 174 1.58 15.22 -14.61
CA ALA A 174 0.91 16.48 -14.93
C ALA A 174 -0.08 16.34 -16.11
N LEU A 175 0.16 15.38 -16.99
CA LEU A 175 -0.63 15.07 -18.18
C LEU A 175 -1.42 13.76 -18.01
N GLN A 176 -1.68 13.36 -16.75
CA GLN A 176 -2.42 12.15 -16.41
C GLN A 176 -1.85 10.88 -17.06
N GLY A 177 -0.51 10.74 -17.02
CA GLY A 177 0.21 9.58 -17.51
C GLY A 177 0.46 9.57 -19.03
N CYS A 178 0.08 10.64 -19.75
CA CYS A 178 0.38 10.73 -21.17
C CYS A 178 1.76 11.36 -21.48
N PRO A 179 2.43 10.92 -22.56
CA PRO A 179 3.69 11.47 -23.02
C PRO A 179 3.53 12.87 -23.62
N ASP A 180 4.61 13.65 -23.55
CA ASP A 180 4.79 14.98 -24.14
C ASP A 180 6.22 15.04 -24.68
N ALA A 181 6.34 14.86 -26.00
CA ALA A 181 7.61 14.60 -26.68
C ALA A 181 8.45 15.87 -26.86
N ASP A 182 7.83 17.03 -27.05
CA ASP A 182 8.52 18.31 -27.24
C ASP A 182 8.56 19.19 -25.98
N GLY A 183 7.80 18.82 -24.95
CA GLY A 183 7.83 19.43 -23.63
C GLY A 183 7.11 20.77 -23.57
N ASP A 184 6.14 21.00 -24.45
CA ASP A 184 5.37 22.24 -24.50
C ASP A 184 4.21 22.28 -23.47
N GLY A 185 3.94 21.16 -22.82
CA GLY A 185 2.90 21.00 -21.80
C GLY A 185 1.56 20.49 -22.34
N VAL A 186 1.49 20.07 -23.60
CA VAL A 186 0.34 19.39 -24.21
C VAL A 186 0.74 17.95 -24.51
N ALA A 187 -0.16 17.00 -24.22
CA ALA A 187 0.12 15.59 -24.47
C ALA A 187 0.18 15.30 -25.98
N ASP A 188 1.04 14.38 -26.41
CA ASP A 188 1.26 14.02 -27.83
C ASP A 188 -0.04 13.69 -28.58
N ALA A 189 -1.04 13.12 -27.89
CA ALA A 189 -2.33 12.77 -28.46
C ALA A 189 -3.24 13.98 -28.73
N ASP A 190 -3.03 15.07 -28.01
CA ASP A 190 -3.81 16.31 -28.08
C ASP A 190 -3.03 17.45 -28.81
N ASP A 191 -1.73 17.26 -29.06
CA ASP A 191 -0.85 18.21 -29.73
C ASP A 191 -1.01 18.19 -31.27
N LYS A 192 -1.29 19.36 -31.85
CA LYS A 192 -1.44 19.56 -33.29
C LYS A 192 -0.16 20.06 -33.96
N CYS A 193 0.79 20.54 -33.17
CA CYS A 193 2.03 21.13 -33.63
C CYS A 193 3.22 20.37 -33.02
N PRO A 194 3.37 19.06 -33.33
CA PRO A 194 4.47 18.27 -32.80
C PRO A 194 5.78 18.91 -33.23
N ASN A 195 6.72 19.06 -32.28
CA ASN A 195 8.01 19.73 -32.41
C ASN A 195 8.00 21.24 -32.14
N THR A 196 7.11 21.73 -31.28
CA THR A 196 7.20 23.09 -30.76
C THR A 196 8.52 23.28 -29.99
N PRO A 197 9.30 24.34 -30.26
CA PRO A 197 10.56 24.56 -29.55
C PRO A 197 10.34 24.74 -28.04
N ALA A 198 11.16 24.06 -27.23
CA ALA A 198 11.08 24.14 -25.77
C ALA A 198 11.08 25.58 -25.24
N GLY A 199 10.12 25.89 -24.37
CA GLY A 199 9.94 27.22 -23.78
C GLY A 199 9.13 28.20 -24.63
N THR A 200 8.68 27.79 -25.82
CA THR A 200 7.69 28.55 -26.60
C THR A 200 6.36 28.55 -25.85
N LYS A 201 5.67 29.69 -25.85
CA LYS A 201 4.29 29.73 -25.34
C LYS A 201 3.37 29.12 -26.39
N VAL A 202 2.59 28.13 -25.98
CA VAL A 202 1.62 27.45 -26.82
C VAL A 202 0.20 27.71 -26.37
N ASP A 203 -0.73 27.49 -27.29
CA ASP A 203 -2.15 27.40 -26.98
C ASP A 203 -2.55 26.03 -26.42
N ALA A 204 -3.85 25.80 -26.22
CA ALA A 204 -4.36 24.54 -25.70
C ALA A 204 -4.21 23.34 -26.66
N SER A 205 -3.72 23.56 -27.88
CA SER A 205 -3.46 22.53 -28.89
C SER A 205 -1.98 22.33 -29.20
N GLY A 206 -1.07 22.86 -28.37
CA GLY A 206 0.38 22.70 -28.53
C GLY A 206 0.99 23.58 -29.62
N CYS A 207 0.19 24.47 -30.21
CA CYS A 207 0.68 25.33 -31.29
C CYS A 207 1.23 26.65 -30.76
N PRO A 208 2.36 27.15 -31.30
CA PRO A 208 2.87 28.47 -30.98
C PRO A 208 1.82 29.55 -31.21
N LEU A 209 1.80 30.56 -30.33
CA LEU A 209 0.90 31.71 -30.48
C LEU A 209 1.23 32.49 -31.76
N ASP A 210 0.18 32.94 -32.44
CA ASP A 210 0.19 33.84 -33.61
C ASP A 210 -0.89 34.90 -33.35
N ALA A 211 -0.46 36.05 -32.81
CA ALA A 211 -1.33 37.06 -32.23
C ALA A 211 -2.06 37.90 -33.29
N ASP A 212 -1.44 38.16 -34.44
CA ASP A 212 -2.04 38.93 -35.53
C ASP A 212 -2.61 38.07 -36.67
N GLY A 213 -2.34 36.76 -36.63
CA GLY A 213 -2.94 35.76 -37.53
C GLY A 213 -2.38 35.83 -38.94
N ASP A 214 -1.13 36.31 -39.10
CA ASP A 214 -0.46 36.40 -40.39
C ASP A 214 0.18 35.08 -40.85
N GLY A 215 0.21 34.07 -39.97
CA GLY A 215 0.76 32.75 -40.21
C GLY A 215 2.20 32.56 -39.75
N VAL A 216 2.82 33.57 -39.13
CA VAL A 216 4.14 33.51 -38.50
C VAL A 216 3.98 33.59 -36.98
N ALA A 217 4.50 32.60 -36.27
CA ALA A 217 4.39 32.56 -34.81
C ALA A 217 5.07 33.77 -34.15
N ASP A 218 4.50 34.26 -33.05
CA ASP A 218 4.92 35.46 -32.29
C ASP A 218 6.42 35.50 -31.96
N TYR A 219 7.04 34.34 -31.74
CA TYR A 219 8.46 34.24 -31.38
C TYR A 219 9.40 34.36 -32.59
N LEU A 220 8.88 34.22 -33.81
CA LEU A 220 9.58 34.41 -35.09
C LEU A 220 9.16 35.71 -35.79
N ASP A 221 8.04 36.29 -35.39
CA ASP A 221 7.47 37.48 -36.00
C ASP A 221 8.19 38.77 -35.55
N LYS A 222 8.69 39.52 -36.54
CA LYS A 222 9.34 40.83 -36.35
C LYS A 222 8.36 41.99 -36.46
N CYS A 223 7.15 41.74 -36.96
CA CYS A 223 6.12 42.70 -37.30
C CYS A 223 4.76 42.31 -36.66
N PRO A 224 4.62 42.31 -35.31
CA PRO A 224 3.51 41.73 -34.52
C PRO A 224 2.14 42.43 -34.62
N ASN A 225 1.92 43.22 -35.67
CA ASN A 225 0.66 43.90 -35.93
C ASN A 225 0.39 43.95 -37.43
N THR A 226 0.79 42.92 -38.17
CA THR A 226 0.46 42.80 -39.57
C THR A 226 -1.07 42.74 -39.74
N PRO A 227 -1.67 43.58 -40.60
CA PRO A 227 -3.11 43.52 -40.81
C PRO A 227 -3.53 42.17 -41.41
N GLN A 228 -4.63 41.62 -40.90
CA GLN A 228 -5.17 40.33 -41.35
C GLN A 228 -5.34 40.30 -42.89
N GLY A 229 -4.79 39.25 -43.52
CA GLY A 229 -4.88 39.03 -44.97
C GLY A 229 -3.79 39.73 -45.80
N VAL A 230 -2.90 40.50 -45.18
CA VAL A 230 -1.66 40.98 -45.83
C VAL A 230 -0.71 39.81 -46.03
N LYS A 231 -0.04 39.78 -47.19
CA LYS A 231 1.01 38.78 -47.44
C LYS A 231 2.28 39.20 -46.73
N VAL A 232 2.85 38.27 -45.97
CA VAL A 232 4.09 38.45 -45.22
C VAL A 232 5.22 37.58 -45.74
N ASP A 233 6.44 37.97 -45.40
CA ASP A 233 7.62 37.13 -45.55
C ASP A 233 7.77 36.13 -44.39
N ALA A 234 8.87 35.37 -44.38
CA ALA A 234 9.14 34.39 -43.33
C ALA A 234 9.40 34.99 -41.93
N THR A 235 9.40 36.32 -41.80
CA THR A 235 9.57 37.05 -40.55
C THR A 235 8.32 37.81 -40.12
N GLY A 236 7.17 37.52 -40.73
CA GLY A 236 5.87 38.15 -40.40
C GLY A 236 5.75 39.59 -40.90
N CYS A 237 6.73 40.08 -41.67
CA CYS A 237 6.71 41.45 -42.15
C CYS A 237 6.02 41.55 -43.52
N PRO A 238 5.19 42.59 -43.75
CA PRO A 238 4.57 42.82 -45.05
C PRO A 238 5.60 42.91 -46.17
N LEU A 239 5.27 42.30 -47.32
CA LEU A 239 6.13 42.38 -48.50
C LEU A 239 6.31 43.83 -48.97
N ASP A 240 7.54 44.20 -49.30
CA ASP A 240 7.95 45.45 -49.95
C ASP A 240 8.88 45.06 -51.10
N ARG A 241 8.30 44.88 -52.29
CA ARG A 241 8.99 44.29 -53.44
C ARG A 241 10.05 45.19 -54.06
N ASP A 242 9.87 46.50 -54.01
CA ASP A 242 10.81 47.46 -54.59
C ASP A 242 11.72 48.14 -53.57
N GLY A 243 11.46 47.93 -52.27
CA GLY A 243 12.32 48.34 -51.17
C GLY A 243 12.30 49.83 -50.89
N ASP A 244 11.21 50.53 -51.24
CA ASP A 244 11.07 51.98 -51.04
C ASP A 244 10.59 52.37 -49.63
N GLY A 245 10.22 51.38 -48.81
CA GLY A 245 9.73 51.54 -47.46
C GLY A 245 8.20 51.66 -47.34
N VAL A 246 7.46 51.55 -48.45
CA VAL A 246 6.00 51.45 -48.49
C VAL A 246 5.63 49.99 -48.79
N PRO A 247 4.99 49.28 -47.86
CA PRO A 247 4.59 47.89 -48.12
C PRO A 247 3.66 47.76 -49.33
N ASP A 248 3.76 46.65 -50.05
CA ASP A 248 3.01 46.30 -51.27
C ASP A 248 1.49 46.54 -51.15
N TYR A 249 0.91 46.28 -49.97
CA TYR A 249 -0.53 46.43 -49.73
C TYR A 249 -0.97 47.89 -49.56
N GLN A 250 -0.02 48.79 -49.32
CA GLN A 250 -0.20 50.25 -49.24
C GLN A 250 0.41 50.99 -50.44
N ASP A 251 1.19 50.30 -51.26
CA ASP A 251 1.85 50.85 -52.45
C ASP A 251 0.95 50.80 -53.70
N ARG A 252 0.85 51.93 -54.39
CA ARG A 252 0.16 52.04 -55.68
C ARG A 252 1.02 51.57 -56.85
N CYS A 253 2.33 51.53 -56.69
CA CYS A 253 3.32 51.13 -57.67
C CYS A 253 4.26 50.03 -57.14
N PRO A 254 3.77 48.83 -56.73
CA PRO A 254 4.53 47.81 -55.96
C PRO A 254 5.79 47.19 -56.58
N ASP A 255 6.21 47.67 -57.74
CA ASP A 255 7.38 47.20 -58.47
C ASP A 255 8.30 48.38 -58.89
N ARG A 256 8.08 49.60 -58.33
CA ARG A 256 8.79 50.83 -58.69
C ARG A 256 8.88 51.82 -57.52
N ALA A 257 10.07 51.88 -56.94
CA ALA A 257 10.33 52.73 -55.79
C ALA A 257 9.89 54.20 -55.96
N GLY A 258 9.18 54.71 -54.95
CA GLY A 258 8.74 56.09 -54.82
C GLY A 258 8.70 56.56 -53.36
N PRO A 259 8.45 57.85 -53.10
CA PRO A 259 8.32 58.33 -51.74
C PRO A 259 6.96 57.95 -51.14
N ALA A 260 6.94 57.69 -49.83
CA ALA A 260 5.69 57.49 -49.07
C ALA A 260 4.68 58.64 -49.22
N SER A 261 5.15 59.87 -49.49
CA SER A 261 4.28 61.03 -49.77
C SER A 261 3.40 60.87 -51.01
N ASN A 262 3.80 60.00 -51.96
CA ASN A 262 3.06 59.69 -53.18
C ASN A 262 2.60 58.22 -53.22
N LYS A 263 2.46 57.57 -52.06
CA LYS A 263 2.00 56.18 -51.94
C LYS A 263 2.86 55.19 -52.77
N GLY A 264 4.17 55.31 -52.65
CA GLY A 264 5.16 54.44 -53.30
C GLY A 264 5.32 54.65 -54.81
N CYS A 265 4.66 55.67 -55.40
CA CYS A 265 4.83 55.99 -56.82
C CYS A 265 5.86 57.11 -57.05
N PRO A 266 6.63 57.06 -58.16
CA PRO A 266 7.55 58.12 -58.59
C PRO A 266 6.92 59.51 -58.79
#